data_AF-A0A379ADY1-F1
#
_entry.id   AF-A0A379ADY1-F1
#
_cell.length_a   1.000
_cell.length_b   1.000
_cell.length_c   1.000
_cell.angle_alpha   90.00
_cell.angle_beta   90.00
_cell.angle_gamma   90.00
#
_symmetry.space_group_name_H-M   'P 1'
#
loop_
_entity.id
_entity.type
_entity.pdbx_description
1 polymer ?
#
loop_
_entity_poly.entity_id
_entity_poly.type
_entity_poly.pdbx_seq_one_letter_code
_entity_poly.pdbx_strand_id
1 'polypeptide(L)'
;MKRKRSLGIAAVPFAEHGKFYFEDQHCRVWGGLFSCVSHGPFAMQESEVDEIIWMTPDEITARCDEFTDDSLKALSLWMSRNGDNRA
;
A
#
# COMPACT_ATOMS: atom_id res chain seq x y z
N MET A 1 14.39 -4.41 11.83
CA MET A 1 14.21 -3.32 10.85
C MET A 1 13.01 -2.47 11.27
N LYS A 2 13.20 -1.32 11.94
CA LYS A 2 12.09 -0.44 12.37
C LYS A 2 11.83 0.59 11.28
N ARG A 3 10.81 0.41 10.43
CA ARG A 3 10.34 1.51 9.57
C ARG A 3 9.25 2.28 10.31
N LYS A 4 9.64 3.44 10.83
CA LYS A 4 8.77 4.47 11.40
C LYS A 4 8.86 5.66 10.45
N ARG A 5 8.28 5.58 9.25
CA ARG A 5 8.54 6.57 8.18
C ARG A 5 7.44 6.55 7.12
N SER A 6 6.31 7.15 7.48
CA SER A 6 5.33 7.84 6.61
C SER A 6 4.09 8.17 7.47
N LEU A 7 3.57 7.16 8.19
CA LEU A 7 2.33 7.26 8.95
C LEU A 7 2.51 7.32 10.48
N GLY A 8 3.73 7.17 10.99
CA GLY A 8 4.03 7.21 12.43
C GLY A 8 3.46 6.06 13.26
N ILE A 9 2.83 5.07 12.62
CA ILE A 9 2.22 3.91 13.26
C ILE A 9 3.31 2.99 13.82
N ALA A 10 3.48 2.97 15.15
CA ALA A 10 4.55 2.22 15.81
C ALA A 10 4.15 0.83 16.32
N ALA A 11 2.89 0.40 16.15
CA ALA A 11 2.36 -0.76 16.89
C ALA A 11 1.33 -1.64 16.16
N VAL A 12 1.18 -1.52 14.84
CA VAL A 12 0.19 -2.34 14.11
C VAL A 12 0.88 -3.58 13.54
N PRO A 13 0.32 -4.80 13.74
CA PRO A 13 0.84 -6.00 13.11
C PRO A 13 0.73 -5.87 11.59
N PHE A 14 1.88 -5.96 10.91
CA PHE A 14 1.93 -6.04 9.46
C PHE A 14 1.74 -7.49 9.04
N ALA A 15 0.72 -7.76 8.23
CA ALA A 15 0.61 -9.03 7.52
C ALA A 15 1.53 -8.96 6.30
N GLU A 16 2.54 -9.82 6.27
CA GLU A 16 3.42 -9.99 5.12
C GLU A 16 2.71 -10.85 4.07
N HIS A 17 2.62 -10.34 2.86
CA HIS A 17 2.03 -11.04 1.70
C HIS A 17 3.13 -11.55 0.75
N GLY A 18 4.37 -11.62 1.21
CA GLY A 18 5.51 -12.03 0.40
C GLY A 18 6.06 -10.92 -0.49
N LYS A 19 6.86 -11.31 -1.48
CA LYS A 19 7.59 -10.40 -2.37
C LYS A 19 7.03 -10.47 -3.78
N PHE A 20 7.12 -9.36 -4.50
CA PHE A 20 6.81 -9.28 -5.93
C PHE A 20 7.97 -8.62 -6.65
N TYR A 21 8.18 -9.07 -7.89
CA TYR A 21 9.09 -8.43 -8.81
C TYR A 21 8.27 -7.55 -9.76
N PHE A 22 8.70 -6.29 -9.89
CA PHE A 22 8.13 -5.35 -10.84
C PHE A 22 9.23 -4.82 -11.74
N GLU A 23 9.00 -4.89 -13.04
CA GLU A 23 9.88 -4.37 -14.08
C GLU A 23 9.05 -3.56 -15.06
N ASP A 24 9.49 -2.33 -15.30
CA ASP A 24 9.01 -1.43 -16.34
C ASP A 24 10.21 -0.80 -17.06
N GLN A 25 9.97 -0.11 -18.19
CA GLN A 25 11.00 0.55 -19.00
C GLN A 25 11.91 1.48 -18.19
N HIS A 26 11.40 2.05 -17.09
CA HIS A 26 12.14 3.01 -16.27
C HIS A 26 12.68 2.44 -14.95
N CYS A 27 12.23 1.26 -14.49
CA CYS A 27 12.52 0.77 -13.14
C CYS A 27 12.48 -0.76 -13.02
N ARG A 28 13.39 -1.32 -12.22
CA ARG A 28 13.35 -2.73 -11.75
C ARG A 28 13.36 -2.76 -10.23
N VAL A 29 12.29 -3.26 -9.62
CA VAL A 29 12.12 -3.25 -8.17
C VAL A 29 11.71 -4.61 -7.65
N TRP A 30 12.33 -4.99 -6.53
CA TRP A 30 11.85 -6.08 -5.68
C TRP A 30 11.06 -5.46 -4.53
N GLY A 31 9.74 -5.50 -4.66
CA GLY A 31 8.81 -4.98 -3.65
C GLY A 31 8.42 -6.06 -2.65
N GLY A 32 8.43 -5.73 -1.35
CA GLY A 32 7.76 -6.54 -0.34
C GLY A 32 6.35 -6.02 -0.14
N LEU A 33 5.34 -6.88 -0.26
CA LEU A 33 3.95 -6.49 -0.04
C LEU A 33 3.58 -6.73 1.42
N PHE A 34 3.13 -5.68 2.09
CA PHE A 34 2.68 -5.73 3.47
C PHE A 34 1.34 -5.02 3.58
N SER A 35 0.43 -5.54 4.40
CA SER A 35 -0.81 -4.85 4.75
C SER A 35 -0.88 -4.64 6.25
N CYS A 36 -1.45 -3.52 6.69
CA CYS A 36 -1.70 -3.26 8.09
C CYS A 36 -3.09 -2.63 8.26
N VAL A 37 -3.75 -2.91 9.39
CA VAL A 37 -5.03 -2.30 9.74
C VAL A 37 -4.79 -1.35 10.91
N SER A 38 -4.85 -0.05 10.64
CA SER A 38 -4.65 0.99 11.65
C SER A 38 -5.85 1.92 11.67
N HIS A 39 -6.38 2.21 12.86
CA HIS A 39 -7.49 3.15 13.05
C HIS A 39 -7.00 4.55 13.49
N GLY A 40 -5.70 4.82 13.36
CA GLY A 40 -5.06 6.05 13.81
C GLY A 40 -4.71 6.05 15.31
N PRO A 41 -4.12 7.14 15.82
CA PRO A 41 -3.80 8.40 15.13
C PRO A 41 -2.58 8.28 14.20
N PHE A 42 -2.67 8.84 12.99
CA PHE A 42 -1.54 8.91 12.05
C PHE A 42 -0.72 10.16 12.36
N ALA A 43 0.58 9.98 12.62
CA ALA A 43 1.51 11.10 12.71
C ALA A 43 2.15 11.28 11.33
N MET A 44 1.53 12.12 10.51
CA MET A 44 1.98 12.44 9.15
C MET A 44 3.26 13.27 9.20
N GLN A 45 4.14 13.06 8.22
CA GLN A 45 5.26 13.95 7.94
C GLN A 45 4.88 14.77 6.70
N GLU A 46 4.67 16.07 6.85
CA GLU A 46 4.28 16.97 5.75
C GLU A 46 5.27 16.95 4.58
N SER A 47 6.53 16.55 4.80
CA SER A 47 7.53 16.39 3.74
C SER A 47 7.33 15.15 2.85
N GLU A 48 6.48 14.21 3.26
CA GLU A 48 6.29 12.91 2.59
C GLU A 48 4.81 12.62 2.29
N VAL A 49 3.87 13.19 3.06
CA VAL A 49 2.43 12.96 2.92
C VAL A 49 1.70 14.29 3.05
N ASP A 50 1.01 14.69 1.99
CA ASP A 50 0.20 15.91 1.93
C ASP A 50 -1.19 15.66 2.56
N GLU A 51 -1.89 14.60 2.12
CA GLU A 51 -3.21 14.23 2.61
C GLU A 51 -3.40 12.70 2.71
N ILE A 52 -4.31 12.26 3.59
CA ILE A 52 -4.76 10.86 3.68
C ILE A 52 -6.26 10.81 3.44
N ILE A 53 -6.66 10.03 2.44
CA ILE A 53 -8.07 9.81 2.10
C ILE A 53 -8.37 8.32 2.19
N TRP A 54 -9.46 7.97 2.88
CA TRP A 54 -9.99 6.61 2.90
C TRP A 54 -10.83 6.39 1.65
N MET A 55 -10.48 5.37 0.87
CA MET A 55 -11.17 5.04 -0.37
C MET A 55 -11.42 3.54 -0.46
N THR A 56 -12.49 3.19 -1.16
CA THR A 56 -12.77 1.81 -1.58
C THR A 56 -11.92 1.43 -2.79
N PRO A 57 -11.67 0.12 -3.03
CA PRO A 57 -10.94 -0.32 -4.21
C PRO A 57 -11.58 0.12 -5.54
N ASP A 58 -12.91 0.21 -5.60
CA ASP A 58 -13.63 0.67 -6.79
C ASP A 58 -13.35 2.15 -7.08
N GLU A 59 -13.32 3.01 -6.04
CA GLU A 59 -12.95 4.43 -6.17
C GLU A 59 -11.50 4.60 -6.61
N ILE A 60 -10.58 3.80 -6.05
CA ILE A 60 -9.16 3.83 -6.44
C ILE A 60 -9.00 3.42 -7.91
N THR A 61 -9.75 2.40 -8.34
CA THR A 61 -9.72 1.92 -9.74
C THR A 61 -10.30 2.95 -10.69
N ALA A 62 -11.37 3.64 -10.30
CA ALA A 62 -11.96 4.72 -11.09
C ALA A 62 -11.03 5.95 -11.22
N ARG A 63 -10.12 6.14 -10.26
CA ARG A 63 -9.12 7.21 -10.23
C ARG A 63 -7.70 6.70 -10.53
N CYS A 64 -7.57 5.57 -11.24
CA CYS A 64 -6.26 4.93 -11.46
C CYS A 64 -5.22 5.87 -12.07
N ASP A 65 -5.64 6.82 -12.92
CA ASP A 65 -4.75 7.78 -13.59
C ASP A 65 -4.07 8.76 -12.62
N GLU A 66 -4.57 8.89 -11.39
CA GLU A 66 -3.98 9.73 -10.33
C GLU A 66 -2.94 9.00 -9.48
N PHE A 67 -2.84 7.67 -9.61
CA PHE A 67 -1.96 6.83 -8.80
C PHE A 67 -0.77 6.32 -9.61
N THR A 68 0.33 6.01 -8.93
CA THR A 68 1.50 5.41 -9.57
C THR A 68 1.27 3.93 -9.88
N ASP A 69 1.76 3.46 -11.03
CA ASP A 69 1.54 2.10 -11.52
C ASP A 69 2.00 1.00 -10.54
N ASP A 70 3.06 1.26 -9.79
CA ASP A 70 3.58 0.35 -8.78
C ASP A 70 2.61 0.17 -7.60
N SER A 71 1.94 1.25 -7.18
CA SER A 71 0.96 1.24 -6.10
C SER A 71 -0.32 0.51 -6.51
N LEU A 72 -0.80 0.74 -7.73
CA LEU A 72 -1.94 0.01 -8.30
C LEU A 72 -1.64 -1.48 -8.46
N LYS A 73 -0.42 -1.82 -8.88
CA LYS A 73 0.01 -3.22 -8.96
C LYS A 73 0.04 -3.88 -7.58
N ALA A 74 0.54 -3.19 -6.56
CA ALA A 74 0.55 -3.68 -5.19
C ALA A 74 -0.88 -3.92 -4.66
N LEU A 75 -1.80 -2.99 -4.92
CA LEU A 75 -3.21 -3.11 -4.53
C LEU A 75 -3.88 -4.29 -5.24
N SER A 76 -3.69 -4.42 -6.55
CA SER A 76 -4.24 -5.54 -7.34
C SER A 76 -3.72 -6.90 -6.84
N LEU A 77 -2.41 -7.00 -6.53
CA LEU A 77 -1.82 -8.21 -5.94
C LEU A 77 -2.40 -8.53 -4.55
N TRP A 78 -2.62 -7.52 -3.72
CA TRP A 78 -3.24 -7.70 -2.42
C TRP A 78 -4.69 -8.16 -2.55
N MET A 79 -5.48 -7.52 -3.42
CA MET A 79 -6.86 -7.91 -3.70
C MET A 79 -6.98 -9.32 -4.26
N SER A 80 -6.10 -9.73 -5.17
CA SER A 80 -6.09 -11.09 -5.70
C SER A 80 -5.80 -12.14 -4.62
N ARG A 81 -5.02 -11.80 -3.58
CA ARG A 81 -4.66 -12.73 -2.50
C ARG A 81 -5.67 -12.75 -1.36
N ASN A 82 -6.27 -11.59 -1.05
CA ASN A 82 -7.28 -11.47 0.01
C ASN A 82 -8.72 -11.66 -0.50
N GLY A 83 -8.96 -11.56 -1.81
CA GLY A 83 -10.26 -11.80 -2.43
C GLY A 83 -10.72 -13.25 -2.29
N ASP A 84 -9.79 -14.21 -2.32
CA ASP A 84 -10.07 -15.63 -2.04
C ASP A 84 -10.38 -15.92 -0.57
N ASN A 85 -10.04 -15.01 0.35
CA ASN A 85 -10.25 -15.18 1.79
C ASN A 85 -11.57 -14.53 2.29
N ARG A 86 -12.47 -14.20 1.37
CA ARG A 86 -13.85 -13.74 1.64
C ARG A 86 -14.91 -14.83 1.41
N ALA A 87 -14.52 -16.09 1.31
CA ALA A 87 -15.42 -17.25 1.26
C ALA A 87 -15.73 -17.81 2.66
#